data_AF-A0A8J6BYH7-F1
#
_entry.id   AF-A0A8J6BYH7-F1
#
_cell.length_a   1.000
_cell.length_b   1.000
_cell.length_c   1.000
_cell.angle_alpha   90.00
_cell.angle_beta   90.00
_cell.angle_gamma   90.00
#
_symmetry.space_group_name_H-M   'P 1'
#
loop_
_entity.id
_entity.type
_entity.pdbx_description
1 polymer ?
#
loop_
_entity_poly.entity_id
_entity_poly.type
_entity_poly.pdbx_seq_one_letter_code
_entity_poly.pdbx_strand_id
1 'polypeptide(L)'
;MENELARVGKADFGQHNDAAAFGFLCQSLLGQDPVKSVLGQEGPKLITKWVLFQLSPLFNLGLPTLVEDALLHSFRLPPALVKKDYDRLADFFRDAAKTIVDEGERLGIPREEAVHNILFALCFNSFALWSLRRARRSVEQTEPLEVTDSHSHARLTDVSAQ
;
A
#
# COMPACT_ATOMS: atom_id res chain seq x y z
N MET A 1 18.99 2.81 2.88
CA MET A 1 18.95 3.93 1.92
C MET A 1 20.33 4.55 1.67
N GLU A 2 20.96 5.24 2.65
CA GLU A 2 22.24 5.96 2.41
C GLU A 2 23.39 5.06 1.93
N ASN A 3 23.55 3.88 2.54
CA ASN A 3 24.57 2.91 2.12
C ASN A 3 24.35 2.38 0.70
N GLU A 4 23.09 2.30 0.25
CA GLU A 4 22.74 1.82 -1.10
C GLU A 4 23.02 2.91 -2.14
N LEU A 5 22.67 4.16 -1.80
CA LEU A 5 22.98 5.33 -2.60
C LEU A 5 24.50 5.51 -2.77
N ALA A 6 25.26 5.31 -1.70
CA ALA A 6 26.73 5.38 -1.74
C ALA A 6 27.37 4.27 -2.59
N ARG A 7 26.73 3.09 -2.66
CA ARG A 7 27.28 1.92 -3.38
C ARG A 7 26.86 1.85 -4.84
N VAL A 8 25.59 2.15 -5.15
CA VAL A 8 24.96 1.90 -6.45
C VAL A 8 24.52 3.20 -7.14
N GLY A 9 24.61 4.34 -6.46
CA GLY A 9 24.17 5.64 -6.98
C GLY A 9 22.65 5.78 -7.11
N LYS A 10 21.90 4.75 -6.73
CA LYS A 10 20.43 4.69 -6.72
C LYS A 10 19.97 3.94 -5.47
N ALA A 11 18.82 4.31 -4.93
CA ALA A 11 18.17 3.60 -3.83
C ALA A 11 16.66 3.58 -4.07
N ASP A 12 16.02 2.44 -3.80
CA ASP A 12 14.57 2.32 -3.91
C ASP A 12 13.87 2.98 -2.71
N PHE A 13 13.37 4.20 -2.92
CA PHE A 13 12.63 4.92 -1.90
C PHE A 13 11.36 4.17 -1.46
N GLY A 14 10.69 3.48 -2.38
CA GLY A 14 9.44 2.77 -2.09
C GLY A 14 9.66 1.69 -1.04
N GLN A 15 10.63 0.81 -1.28
CA GLN A 15 10.91 -0.28 -0.35
C GLN A 15 11.34 0.21 1.05
N HIS A 16 12.24 1.20 1.12
CA HIS A 16 12.70 1.74 2.41
C HIS A 16 11.58 2.50 3.14
N ASN A 17 10.75 3.23 2.40
CA ASN A 17 9.62 3.94 2.99
C ASN A 17 8.54 2.97 3.48
N ASP A 18 8.19 1.94 2.72
CA ASP A 18 7.19 0.94 3.12
C ASP A 18 7.61 0.26 4.44
N ALA A 19 8.88 -0.08 4.60
CA ALA A 19 9.42 -0.60 5.86
C ALA A 19 9.35 0.41 7.01
N ALA A 20 9.74 1.67 6.76
CA ALA A 20 9.68 2.73 7.76
C ALA A 20 8.24 3.06 8.20
N ALA A 21 7.29 3.11 7.26
CA ALA A 21 5.89 3.39 7.51
C ALA A 21 5.25 2.29 8.36
N PHE A 22 5.50 1.02 8.02
CA PHE A 22 5.01 -0.11 8.84
C PHE A 22 5.63 -0.10 10.25
N GLY A 23 6.95 0.13 10.34
CA GLY A 23 7.64 0.27 11.63
C GLY A 23 7.04 1.38 12.48
N PHE A 24 6.81 2.56 11.90
CA PHE A 24 6.19 3.68 12.58
C PHE A 24 4.77 3.38 13.07
N LEU A 25 3.93 2.74 12.25
CA LEU A 25 2.56 2.38 12.63
C LEU A 25 2.55 1.39 13.80
N CYS A 26 3.38 0.34 13.74
CA CYS A 26 3.49 -0.62 14.83
C CYS A 26 4.04 0.03 16.11
N GLN A 27 5.04 0.90 16.01
CA GLN A 27 5.62 1.54 17.18
C GLN A 27 4.68 2.58 17.81
N SER A 28 3.98 3.36 17.01
CA SER A 28 3.07 4.39 17.50
C SER A 28 1.76 3.83 18.06
N LEU A 29 1.20 2.79 17.44
CA LEU A 29 -0.11 2.25 17.82
C LEU A 29 0.00 1.06 18.78
N LEU A 30 1.04 0.24 18.65
CA LEU A 30 1.23 -0.98 19.44
C LEU A 30 2.38 -0.89 20.43
N GLY A 31 3.23 0.15 20.35
CA GLY A 31 4.44 0.26 21.17
C GLY A 31 5.51 -0.78 20.86
N GLN A 32 5.36 -1.52 19.75
CA GLN A 32 6.22 -2.65 19.39
C GLN A 32 6.95 -2.39 18.07
N ASP A 33 8.21 -2.81 18.01
CA ASP A 33 9.01 -2.75 16.79
C ASP A 33 8.83 -4.07 16.00
N PRO A 34 8.25 -4.04 14.79
CA PRO A 34 8.02 -5.25 14.00
C PRO A 34 9.33 -5.92 13.58
N VAL A 35 10.44 -5.18 13.48
CA VAL A 35 11.77 -5.72 13.12
C VAL A 35 12.31 -6.65 14.21
N LYS A 36 11.94 -6.41 15.47
CA LYS A 36 12.33 -7.24 16.62
C LYS A 36 11.42 -8.45 16.83
N SER A 37 10.36 -8.57 16.03
CA SER A 37 9.38 -9.64 16.11
C SER A 37 9.64 -10.76 15.10
N VAL A 38 8.81 -11.81 15.14
CA VAL A 38 8.77 -12.91 14.16
C VAL A 38 8.48 -12.48 12.71
N LEU A 39 7.99 -11.25 12.49
CA LEU A 39 7.80 -10.69 11.15
C LEU A 39 9.11 -10.16 10.53
N GLY A 40 10.07 -9.72 11.35
CA GLY A 40 11.30 -9.09 10.88
C GLY A 40 11.03 -7.96 9.88
N GLN A 41 11.79 -7.94 8.77
CA GLN A 41 11.59 -6.97 7.68
C GLN A 41 10.58 -7.42 6.63
N GLU A 42 9.95 -8.58 6.79
CA GLU A 42 9.04 -9.15 5.78
C GLU A 42 7.60 -8.65 5.94
N GLY A 43 7.27 -7.94 7.03
CA GLY A 43 5.93 -7.41 7.31
C GLY A 43 5.27 -6.70 6.12
N PRO A 44 5.90 -5.67 5.53
CA PRO A 44 5.35 -4.95 4.36
C PRO A 44 5.06 -5.86 3.16
N LYS A 45 5.91 -6.87 2.90
CA LYS A 45 5.72 -7.81 1.79
C LYS A 45 4.54 -8.74 2.04
N LEU A 46 4.39 -9.25 3.26
CA LEU A 46 3.27 -10.10 3.65
C LEU A 46 1.94 -9.34 3.53
N ILE A 47 1.91 -8.08 3.96
CA ILE A 47 0.73 -7.21 3.84
C ILE A 47 0.41 -6.95 2.37
N THR A 48 1.40 -6.58 1.56
CA THR A 48 1.22 -6.30 0.14
C THR A 48 0.67 -7.54 -0.60
N LYS A 49 1.23 -8.72 -0.31
CA LYS A 49 0.73 -9.99 -0.86
C LYS A 49 -0.71 -10.25 -0.43
N TRP A 50 -1.05 -10.03 0.84
CA TRP A 50 -2.42 -10.22 1.33
C TRP A 50 -3.41 -9.25 0.70
N VAL A 51 -3.06 -7.97 0.60
CA VAL A 51 -3.88 -6.94 -0.06
C VAL A 51 -4.09 -7.27 -1.53
N LEU A 52 -3.06 -7.76 -2.23
CA LEU A 52 -3.18 -8.20 -3.62
C LEU A 52 -4.23 -9.30 -3.79
N PHE A 53 -4.29 -10.26 -2.86
CA PHE A 53 -5.32 -11.29 -2.92
C PHE A 53 -6.72 -10.72 -2.67
N GLN A 54 -6.87 -9.74 -1.77
CA GLN A 54 -8.14 -9.08 -1.46
C GLN A 54 -8.65 -8.20 -2.61
N LEU A 55 -7.76 -7.46 -3.26
CA LEU A 55 -8.08 -6.49 -4.31
C LEU A 55 -7.61 -6.95 -5.69
N SER A 56 -7.39 -8.25 -5.87
CA SER A 56 -6.87 -8.80 -7.14
C SER A 56 -7.64 -8.30 -8.37
N PRO A 57 -8.98 -8.21 -8.37
CA PRO A 57 -9.71 -7.75 -9.55
C PRO A 57 -9.57 -6.25 -9.86
N LEU A 58 -8.98 -5.47 -8.94
CA LEU A 58 -8.84 -4.02 -9.07
C LEU A 58 -7.41 -3.61 -9.42
N PHE A 59 -6.46 -4.54 -9.40
CA PHE A 59 -5.04 -4.26 -9.64
C PHE A 59 -4.64 -4.60 -11.06
N ASN A 60 -4.04 -3.62 -11.73
CA ASN A 60 -3.25 -3.86 -12.93
C ASN A 60 -1.76 -3.94 -12.56
N LEU A 61 -1.18 -5.12 -12.65
CA LEU A 61 0.24 -5.41 -12.39
C LEU A 61 1.11 -5.24 -13.64
N GLY A 62 0.51 -4.93 -14.80
CA GLY A 62 1.25 -4.74 -16.05
C GLY A 62 1.74 -6.06 -16.66
N LEU A 63 0.98 -7.13 -16.44
CA LEU A 63 1.24 -8.44 -17.01
C LEU A 63 0.67 -8.49 -18.45
N PRO A 64 1.06 -9.47 -19.28
CA PRO A 64 0.38 -9.69 -20.55
C PRO A 64 -1.12 -9.90 -20.32
N THR A 65 -1.97 -9.16 -21.04
CA THR A 65 -3.41 -9.03 -20.78
C THR A 65 -4.14 -10.37 -20.59
N LEU A 66 -3.77 -11.41 -21.35
CA LEU A 66 -4.38 -12.74 -21.23
C LEU A 66 -4.06 -13.43 -19.89
N VAL A 67 -2.85 -13.26 -19.37
CA VAL A 67 -2.43 -13.83 -18.08
C VAL A 67 -3.07 -13.05 -16.94
N GLU A 68 -3.11 -11.73 -17.08
CA GLU A 68 -3.69 -10.81 -16.10
C GLU A 68 -5.20 -11.04 -15.96
N ASP A 69 -5.92 -11.09 -17.08
CA ASP A 69 -7.37 -11.32 -17.08
C ASP A 69 -7.72 -12.70 -16.52
N ALA A 70 -6.95 -13.75 -16.87
CA ALA A 70 -7.22 -15.09 -16.38
C ALA A 70 -6.96 -15.25 -14.87
N LEU A 71 -5.90 -14.64 -14.34
CA LEU A 71 -5.46 -14.85 -12.96
C LEU A 71 -6.03 -13.84 -11.95
N LEU A 72 -6.23 -12.58 -12.36
CA LEU A 72 -6.62 -11.48 -11.47
C LEU A 72 -8.07 -11.05 -11.68
N HIS A 73 -8.58 -11.05 -12.92
CA HIS A 73 -9.90 -10.51 -13.25
C HIS A 73 -11.01 -11.56 -13.43
N SER A 74 -10.66 -12.81 -13.79
CA SER A 74 -11.65 -13.86 -14.07
C SER A 74 -11.95 -14.77 -12.87
N PHE A 75 -10.94 -15.07 -12.06
CA PHE A 75 -11.08 -15.99 -10.92
C PHE A 75 -10.51 -15.38 -9.65
N ARG A 76 -11.22 -15.55 -8.53
CA ARG A 76 -10.66 -15.20 -7.22
C ARG A 76 -9.48 -16.11 -6.92
N LEU A 77 -8.34 -15.51 -6.58
CA LEU A 77 -7.14 -16.24 -6.18
C LEU A 77 -7.44 -17.12 -4.94
N PRO A 78 -6.96 -18.38 -4.90
CA PRO A 78 -7.23 -19.28 -3.78
C PRO A 78 -6.73 -18.71 -2.44
N PRO A 79 -7.60 -18.49 -1.44
CA PRO A 79 -7.19 -17.91 -0.15
C PRO A 79 -6.18 -18.78 0.62
N ALA A 80 -6.10 -20.08 0.30
CA ALA A 80 -5.13 -20.99 0.89
C ALA A 80 -3.67 -20.55 0.69
N LEU A 81 -3.37 -19.83 -0.40
CA LEU A 81 -2.01 -19.35 -0.71
C LEU A 81 -1.56 -18.16 0.14
N VAL A 82 -2.51 -17.44 0.74
CA VAL A 82 -2.24 -16.31 1.64
C VAL A 82 -2.49 -16.65 3.10
N LYS A 83 -3.20 -17.75 3.39
CA LYS A 83 -3.55 -18.13 4.77
C LYS A 83 -2.35 -18.17 5.71
N LYS A 84 -1.26 -18.86 5.32
CA LYS A 84 -0.06 -18.98 6.17
C LYS A 84 0.58 -17.61 6.46
N ASP A 85 0.58 -16.72 5.48
CA ASP A 85 1.14 -15.37 5.63
C ASP A 85 0.25 -14.50 6.51
N TYR A 86 -1.07 -14.66 6.36
CA TYR A 86 -2.06 -13.99 7.19
C TYR A 86 -2.00 -14.47 8.66
N ASP A 87 -1.89 -15.77 8.89
CA ASP A 87 -1.76 -16.34 10.23
C ASP A 87 -0.53 -15.75 10.96
N ARG A 88 0.61 -15.62 10.25
CA ARG A 88 1.82 -14.97 10.81
C ARG A 88 1.62 -13.52 11.18
N LEU A 89 0.86 -12.77 10.36
CA LEU A 89 0.50 -11.39 10.70
C LEU A 89 -0.43 -11.37 11.92
N ALA A 90 -1.45 -12.22 11.94
CA ALA A 90 -2.40 -12.31 13.05
C ALA A 90 -1.71 -12.66 14.38
N ASP A 91 -0.75 -13.58 14.37
CA ASP A 91 0.04 -13.93 15.56
C ASP A 91 0.86 -12.75 16.09
N PHE A 92 1.47 -11.96 15.21
CA PHE A 92 2.14 -10.73 15.62
C PHE A 92 1.17 -9.73 16.27
N PHE A 93 0.01 -9.49 15.66
CA PHE A 93 -0.98 -8.54 16.19
C PHE A 93 -1.62 -9.04 17.48
N ARG A 94 -1.79 -10.36 17.65
CA ARG A 94 -2.27 -10.97 18.89
C ARG A 94 -1.37 -10.63 20.08
N ASP A 95 -0.06 -10.68 19.87
CA ASP A 95 0.92 -10.36 20.91
C ASP A 95 1.13 -8.84 21.05
N ALA A 96 1.29 -8.13 19.94
CA ALA A 96 1.62 -6.71 19.93
C ALA A 96 0.45 -5.81 20.33
N ALA A 97 -0.79 -6.16 19.96
CA ALA A 97 -1.99 -5.36 20.25
C ALA A 97 -2.72 -5.80 21.51
N LYS A 98 -2.09 -6.60 22.39
CA LYS A 98 -2.74 -7.21 23.56
C LYS A 98 -3.54 -6.20 24.39
N THR A 99 -2.97 -5.03 24.69
CA THR A 99 -3.66 -3.98 25.46
C THR A 99 -4.93 -3.46 24.77
N ILE A 100 -4.89 -3.30 23.44
CA ILE A 100 -6.05 -2.84 22.65
C ILE A 100 -7.11 -3.94 22.58
N VAL A 101 -6.66 -5.18 22.44
CA VAL A 101 -7.52 -6.36 22.36
C VAL A 101 -8.20 -6.63 23.71
N ASP A 102 -7.50 -6.46 24.82
CA ASP A 102 -8.07 -6.55 26.18
C ASP A 102 -9.16 -5.50 26.40
N GLU A 103 -8.98 -4.29 25.86
CA GLU A 103 -10.01 -3.25 25.89
C GLU A 103 -11.18 -3.57 24.96
N GLY A 104 -10.93 -4.16 23.78
CA GLY A 104 -11.98 -4.65 22.88
C GLY A 104 -12.85 -5.72 23.55
N GLU A 105 -12.25 -6.63 24.31
CA GLU A 105 -12.97 -7.64 25.10
C GLU A 105 -13.84 -7.00 26.18
N ARG A 106 -13.36 -5.93 26.84
CA ARG A 106 -14.15 -5.15 27.80
C ARG A 106 -15.37 -4.48 27.15
N LEU A 107 -15.27 -4.13 25.86
CA LEU A 107 -16.36 -3.59 25.06
C LEU A 107 -17.30 -4.67 24.50
N GLY A 108 -17.04 -5.95 24.79
CA GLY A 108 -17.85 -7.10 24.36
C GLY A 108 -17.46 -7.67 23.00
N ILE A 109 -16.30 -7.29 22.45
CA ILE A 109 -15.79 -7.83 21.18
C ILE A 109 -14.94 -9.08 21.48
N PRO A 110 -15.21 -10.23 20.83
CA PRO A 110 -14.36 -11.40 20.96
C PRO A 110 -12.90 -11.10 20.62
N ARG A 111 -11.98 -11.67 21.41
CA ARG A 111 -10.53 -11.46 21.25
C ARG A 111 -10.03 -11.66 19.81
N GLU A 112 -10.48 -12.72 19.14
CA GLU A 112 -10.09 -12.99 17.74
C GLU A 112 -10.62 -11.97 16.77
N GLU A 113 -11.87 -11.55 16.96
CA GLU A 113 -12.49 -10.54 16.11
C GLU A 113 -11.76 -9.20 16.24
N ALA A 114 -11.38 -8.83 17.47
CA ALA A 114 -10.59 -7.62 17.73
C ALA A 114 -9.22 -7.68 17.02
N VAL A 115 -8.51 -8.81 17.12
CA VAL A 115 -7.19 -8.98 16.45
C VAL A 115 -7.33 -8.81 14.93
N HIS A 116 -8.30 -9.48 14.31
CA HIS A 116 -8.49 -9.39 12.87
C HIS A 116 -8.93 -7.99 12.40
N ASN A 117 -9.76 -7.31 13.18
CA ASN A 117 -10.17 -5.94 12.88
C ASN A 117 -9.03 -4.92 13.03
N ILE A 118 -8.20 -5.05 14.06
CA ILE A 118 -7.03 -4.19 14.26
C ILE A 118 -6.00 -4.41 13.15
N LEU A 119 -5.74 -5.67 12.79
CA LEU A 119 -4.88 -6.03 11.66
C LEU A 119 -5.41 -5.38 10.38
N PHE A 120 -6.71 -5.52 10.11
CA PHE A 120 -7.31 -4.89 8.94
C PHE A 120 -7.18 -3.37 8.96
N ALA A 121 -7.46 -2.72 10.08
CA ALA A 121 -7.35 -1.28 10.22
C ALA A 121 -5.91 -0.75 10.03
N LEU A 122 -4.89 -1.42 10.61
CA LEU A 122 -3.51 -1.00 10.41
C LEU A 122 -2.99 -1.33 9.00
N CYS A 123 -3.17 -2.58 8.57
CA CYS A 123 -2.54 -3.09 7.36
C CYS A 123 -3.27 -2.64 6.09
N PHE A 124 -4.60 -2.65 6.09
CA PHE A 124 -5.40 -2.29 4.92
C PHE A 124 -5.73 -0.79 4.89
N ASN A 125 -6.34 -0.25 5.95
CA ASN A 125 -6.80 1.14 5.93
C ASN A 125 -5.65 2.15 5.96
N SER A 126 -4.61 1.89 6.77
CA SER A 126 -3.49 2.82 6.91
C SER A 126 -2.38 2.52 5.90
N PHE A 127 -1.81 1.31 5.92
CA PHE A 127 -0.63 0.99 5.10
C PHE A 127 -0.97 0.79 3.62
N ALA A 128 -1.95 -0.06 3.30
CA ALA A 128 -2.27 -0.37 1.90
C ALA A 128 -2.80 0.84 1.14
N LEU A 129 -3.66 1.65 1.76
CA LEU A 129 -4.16 2.88 1.13
C LEU A 129 -3.04 3.88 0.83
N TRP A 130 -2.09 4.03 1.75
CA TRP A 130 -0.93 4.90 1.53
C TRP A 130 -0.07 4.40 0.36
N SER A 131 0.20 3.10 0.29
CA SER A 131 0.96 2.48 -0.81
C SER A 131 0.23 2.58 -2.17
N LEU A 132 -1.08 2.33 -2.18
CA LEU A 132 -1.97 2.48 -3.35
C LEU A 132 -1.99 3.91 -3.89
N ARG A 133 -2.14 4.91 -3.02
CA ARG A 133 -2.13 6.32 -3.43
C ARG A 133 -0.80 6.73 -4.05
N ARG A 134 0.32 6.18 -3.55
CA ARG A 134 1.64 6.40 -4.13
C ARG A 134 1.75 5.81 -5.53
N ALA A 135 1.32 4.56 -5.71
CA ALA A 135 1.32 3.89 -7.01
C ALA A 135 0.48 4.66 -8.05
N ARG A 136 -0.71 5.17 -7.65
CA ARG A 136 -1.55 5.98 -8.54
C ARG A 136 -0.90 7.31 -8.94
N ARG A 137 -0.25 8.01 -8.00
CA ARG A 137 0.42 9.28 -8.28
C ARG A 137 1.60 9.11 -9.24
N SER A 138 2.32 7.98 -9.16
CA SER A 138 3.39 7.67 -10.11
C SER A 138 2.87 7.50 -11.54
N VAL A 139 1.67 6.93 -11.73
CA VAL A 139 1.03 6.83 -13.05
C VAL A 139 0.62 8.21 -13.57
N GLU A 140 0.05 9.06 -12.71
CA GLU A 140 -0.42 10.40 -13.11
C GLU A 140 0.72 11.35 -13.51
N GLN A 141 1.93 11.19 -12.97
CA GLN A 141 3.12 11.94 -13.42
C GLN A 141 3.72 11.43 -14.74
N THR A 142 3.29 10.26 -15.22
CA THR A 142 3.79 9.66 -16.47
C THR A 142 2.88 9.99 -17.66
N GLU A 143 1.68 10.53 -17.42
CA GLU A 143 0.83 11.10 -18.46
C GLU A 143 1.44 12.43 -18.96
N PRO A 144 1.81 12.54 -20.24
CA PRO A 144 2.29 13.81 -20.78
C PRO A 144 1.14 14.82 -20.70
N LEU A 145 1.42 15.98 -20.09
CA LEU A 145 0.51 17.12 -20.11
C LEU A 145 0.13 17.42 -21.57
N GLU A 146 -1.11 17.10 -21.97
CA GLU A 146 -1.70 17.66 -23.18
C GLU A 146 -1.72 19.18 -23.02
N VAL A 147 -0.79 19.85 -23.68
CA VAL A 147 -0.85 21.29 -23.91
C VAL A 147 -2.06 21.53 -24.78
N THR A 148 -3.16 21.95 -24.16
CA THR A 148 -4.30 22.47 -24.89
C THR A 148 -3.90 23.82 -25.48
N ASP A 149 -3.47 23.80 -26.73
CA ASP A 149 -3.38 24.98 -27.58
C ASP A 149 -4.79 25.55 -27.79
N SER A 150 -5.22 26.41 -26.88
CA SER A 150 -6.42 27.23 -27.02
C SER A 150 -6.03 28.69 -27.10
N HIS A 151 -5.49 29.11 -28.25
CA HIS A 151 -5.68 30.47 -28.76
C HIS A 151 -5.62 30.48 -30.29
N SER A 152 -6.75 30.13 -30.92
CA SER A 152 -7.02 30.50 -32.30
C SER A 152 -7.91 31.76 -32.37
N HIS A 153 -7.34 32.81 -32.96
CA HIS A 153 -7.96 33.79 -33.85
C HIS A 153 -9.09 34.74 -33.36
N ALA A 154 -8.78 36.04 -33.34
CA ALA A 154 -9.25 37.05 -34.32
C ALA A 154 -9.71 38.40 -33.71
N ARG A 155 -8.98 39.48 -34.02
CA ARG A 155 -9.52 40.61 -34.82
C ARG A 155 -8.44 41.65 -35.16
N LEU A 156 -8.20 41.80 -36.46
CA LEU A 156 -7.65 42.99 -37.11
C LEU A 156 -8.64 44.15 -36.96
N THR A 157 -8.16 45.35 -36.60
CA THR A 157 -8.47 46.62 -37.30
C THR A 157 -7.46 47.69 -36.86
N ASP A 158 -6.53 47.96 -37.77
CA ASP A 158 -5.97 49.26 -38.19
C ASP A 158 -6.54 50.54 -37.54
N VAL A 159 -5.65 51.42 -37.01
CA VAL A 159 -5.72 52.90 -37.18
C VAL A 159 -4.29 53.49 -37.06
N SER A 160 -3.71 53.76 -38.23
CA SER A 160 -3.07 55.01 -38.67
C SER A 160 -1.96 55.71 -37.86
N ALA A 161 -0.79 55.73 -38.52
CA ALA A 161 0.16 56.84 -38.66
C ALA A 161 -0.10 58.17 -37.92
N GLN A 162 0.86 58.55 -37.05
CA GLN A 162 1.66 59.78 -37.19
C GLN A 162 2.89 59.75 -36.29
#